data_AF-A0A0Q3VIX0-F1
#
_entry.id   AF-A0A0Q3VIX0-F1
#
_cell.length_a   1.000
_cell.length_b   1.000
_cell.length_c   1.000
_cell.angle_alpha   90.00
_cell.angle_beta   90.00
_cell.angle_gamma   90.00
#
_symmetry.space_group_name_H-M   'P 1'
#
loop_
_entity.id
_entity.type
_entity.pdbx_description
1 polymer ?
#
loop_
_entity_poly.entity_id
_entity_poly.type
_entity_poly.pdbx_seq_one_letter_code
_entity_poly.pdbx_strand_id
1 'polypeptide(L)'
;MGYIRHNSFVVTGDSYPEAQRKLDLAHEKAVELFSNLVSPVIQGKTNGYQSFFVAPDGSKEGWDLSDEYDEKRKQLADFIDSLAYGDGSNCVQFVDVGFDECYEAEVDRTNKKRPEED
;
A
#
# COMPACT_ATOMS: atom_id res chain seq x y z
N MET A 1 23.17 13.30 -7.86
CA MET A 1 23.27 11.84 -8.06
C MET A 1 22.09 11.24 -7.33
N GLY A 2 21.19 10.54 -8.02
CA GLY A 2 20.11 9.80 -7.36
C GLY A 2 20.64 8.58 -6.61
N TYR A 3 19.86 8.07 -5.64
CA TYR A 3 20.12 6.83 -4.89
C TYR A 3 19.00 5.82 -5.18
N ILE A 4 19.23 4.53 -4.94
CA ILE A 4 18.18 3.51 -5.09
C ILE A 4 17.29 3.50 -3.83
N ARG A 5 15.98 3.64 -4.04
CA ARG A 5 14.96 3.52 -3.00
C ARG A 5 13.93 2.48 -3.44
N HIS A 6 13.68 1.50 -2.58
CA HIS A 6 12.72 0.42 -2.83
C HIS A 6 11.42 0.69 -2.08
N ASN A 7 10.45 1.26 -2.77
CA ASN A 7 9.13 1.52 -2.21
C ASN A 7 8.19 0.33 -2.39
N SER A 8 7.72 -0.26 -1.30
CA SER A 8 6.74 -1.34 -1.29
C SER A 8 5.45 -0.90 -0.63
N PHE A 9 4.35 -1.48 -1.09
CA PHE A 9 3.03 -1.20 -0.53
C PHE A 9 2.47 -2.47 0.13
N VAL A 10 2.10 -2.39 1.40
CA VAL A 10 1.40 -3.47 2.10
C VAL A 10 -0.03 -3.03 2.35
N VAL A 11 -1.01 -3.80 1.86
CA VAL A 11 -2.43 -3.52 2.08
C VAL A 11 -3.05 -4.65 2.87
N THR A 12 -3.80 -4.32 3.91
CA THR A 12 -4.49 -5.27 4.77
C THR A 12 -5.94 -4.86 4.95
N GLY A 13 -6.86 -5.82 4.88
CA GLY A 13 -8.26 -5.59 5.21
C GLY A 13 -8.85 -6.71 6.05
N ASP A 14 -9.95 -6.41 6.72
CA ASP A 14 -10.75 -7.43 7.41
C ASP A 14 -11.39 -8.42 6.42
N SER A 15 -11.74 -9.61 6.88
CA SER A 15 -12.28 -10.71 6.06
C SER A 15 -13.81 -10.79 6.06
N TYR A 16 -14.51 -9.82 6.66
CA TYR A 16 -15.98 -9.78 6.58
C TYR A 16 -16.44 -9.30 5.20
N PRO A 17 -17.67 -9.64 4.76
CA PRO A 17 -18.06 -9.51 3.34
C PRO A 17 -17.93 -8.12 2.72
N GLU A 18 -18.19 -7.05 3.48
CA GLU A 18 -18.03 -5.68 2.95
C GLU A 18 -16.56 -5.26 2.88
N ALA A 19 -15.75 -5.56 3.89
CA ALA A 19 -14.31 -5.30 3.85
C ALA A 19 -13.62 -6.09 2.73
N GLN A 20 -14.04 -7.35 2.50
CA GLN A 20 -13.58 -8.13 1.35
C GLN A 20 -13.81 -7.39 0.04
N ARG A 21 -15.02 -6.88 -0.21
CA ARG A 21 -15.33 -6.15 -1.44
C ARG A 21 -14.46 -4.91 -1.60
N LYS A 22 -14.22 -4.16 -0.52
CA LYS A 22 -13.35 -2.97 -0.55
C LYS A 22 -11.90 -3.36 -0.80
N LEU A 23 -11.42 -4.47 -0.23
CA LEU A 23 -10.07 -4.97 -0.48
C LEU A 23 -9.92 -5.47 -1.92
N ASP A 24 -10.93 -6.13 -2.48
CA ASP A 24 -10.95 -6.59 -3.87
C ASP A 24 -10.84 -5.38 -4.82
N LEU A 25 -11.60 -4.30 -4.56
CA LEU A 25 -11.47 -3.05 -5.33
C LEU A 25 -10.08 -2.44 -5.21
N ALA A 26 -9.48 -2.43 -4.02
CA ALA A 26 -8.12 -1.93 -3.81
C ALA A 26 -7.09 -2.80 -4.55
N HIS A 27 -7.28 -4.12 -4.56
CA HIS A 27 -6.43 -5.07 -5.28
C HIS A 27 -6.54 -4.89 -6.79
N GLU A 28 -7.76 -4.77 -7.33
CA GLU A 28 -8.00 -4.47 -8.75
C GLU A 28 -7.33 -3.15 -9.16
N LYS A 29 -7.46 -2.10 -8.34
CA LYS A 29 -6.80 -0.82 -8.61
C LYS A 29 -5.27 -0.94 -8.56
N ALA A 30 -4.73 -1.71 -7.62
CA ALA A 30 -3.31 -1.98 -7.58
C ALA A 30 -2.84 -2.73 -8.83
N VAL A 31 -3.56 -3.75 -9.29
CA VAL A 31 -3.24 -4.52 -10.51
C VAL A 31 -3.29 -3.62 -11.75
N GLU A 32 -4.26 -2.70 -11.83
CA GLU A 32 -4.33 -1.69 -12.90
C GLU A 32 -3.06 -0.82 -12.95
N LEU A 33 -2.60 -0.34 -11.79
CA LEU A 33 -1.48 0.60 -11.68
C LEU A 33 -0.10 -0.08 -11.83
N PHE A 34 0.06 -1.27 -11.25
CA PHE A 34 1.35 -1.93 -11.05
C PHE A 34 1.49 -3.27 -11.77
N SER A 35 0.43 -3.73 -12.46
CA SER A 35 0.44 -4.95 -13.26
C SER A 35 0.97 -6.16 -12.48
N ASN A 36 2.10 -6.74 -12.89
CA ASN A 36 2.67 -7.96 -12.35
C ASN A 36 3.46 -7.77 -11.04
N LEU A 37 3.55 -6.55 -10.52
CA LEU A 37 4.18 -6.29 -9.21
C LEU A 37 3.23 -6.53 -8.03
N VAL A 38 1.96 -6.85 -8.30
CA VAL A 38 0.96 -7.09 -7.24
C VAL A 38 0.85 -8.58 -6.95
N SER A 39 0.96 -8.95 -5.66
CA SER A 39 0.70 -10.32 -5.23
C SER A 39 -0.78 -10.66 -5.32
N PRO A 40 -1.17 -11.95 -5.34
CA PRO A 40 -2.53 -12.34 -4.99
C PRO A 40 -2.91 -11.86 -3.58
N VAL A 41 -4.21 -11.77 -3.31
CA VAL A 41 -4.71 -11.59 -1.94
C VAL A 41 -4.47 -12.88 -1.15
N ILE A 42 -3.81 -12.75 -0.01
CA ILE A 42 -3.42 -13.84 0.88
C ILE A 42 -4.28 -13.76 2.14
N GLN A 43 -4.99 -14.84 2.44
CA GLN A 43 -5.76 -14.98 3.67
C GLN A 43 -4.84 -15.14 4.88
N GLY A 44 -5.08 -14.35 5.92
CA GLY A 44 -4.41 -14.45 7.20
C GLY A 44 -4.81 -15.73 7.93
N LYS A 45 -3.87 -16.26 8.73
CA LYS A 45 -4.11 -17.49 9.51
C LYS A 45 -4.90 -17.24 10.80
N THR A 46 -5.05 -15.99 11.21
CA THR A 46 -5.70 -15.60 12.47
C THR A 46 -6.37 -14.24 12.33
N ASN A 47 -7.27 -13.93 13.27
CA ASN A 47 -7.90 -12.62 13.48
C ASN A 47 -8.71 -12.07 12.31
N GLY A 48 -9.00 -12.89 11.28
CA GLY A 48 -9.88 -12.49 10.19
C GLY A 48 -9.32 -11.37 9.31
N TYR A 49 -8.00 -11.37 9.07
CA TYR A 49 -7.35 -10.44 8.14
C TYR A 49 -6.92 -11.12 6.86
N GLN A 50 -6.70 -10.30 5.85
CA GLN A 50 -6.17 -10.68 4.54
C GLN A 50 -5.37 -9.53 3.97
N SER A 51 -4.36 -9.84 3.17
CA SER A 51 -3.42 -8.85 2.68
C SER A 51 -2.99 -9.12 1.25
N PHE A 52 -2.58 -8.06 0.54
CA PHE A 52 -1.78 -8.18 -0.66
C PHE A 52 -0.59 -7.21 -0.58
N PHE A 53 0.37 -7.43 -1.46
CA PHE A 53 1.62 -6.68 -1.52
C PHE A 53 1.82 -6.11 -2.91
N VAL A 54 2.34 -4.89 -2.99
CA VAL A 54 2.93 -4.33 -4.20
C VAL A 54 4.44 -4.37 -4.00
N ALA A 55 5.11 -5.16 -4.83
CA ALA A 55 6.56 -5.27 -4.83
C ALA A 55 7.22 -3.93 -5.25
N PRO A 56 8.46 -3.67 -4.81
CA PRO A 56 9.16 -2.47 -5.25
C PRO A 56 9.34 -2.42 -6.76
N ASP A 57 9.20 -1.21 -7.31
CA ASP A 57 9.58 -0.91 -8.69
C ASP A 57 11.11 -0.87 -8.87
N GLY A 58 11.85 -0.61 -7.78
CA GLY A 58 13.32 -0.63 -7.75
C GLY A 58 13.97 0.50 -8.54
N SER A 59 13.26 1.61 -8.74
CA SER A 59 13.74 2.77 -9.47
C SER A 59 14.83 3.53 -8.71
N LYS A 60 15.58 4.32 -9.48
CA LYS A 60 16.56 5.27 -8.98
C LYS A 60 15.91 6.63 -8.82
N GLU A 61 16.03 7.20 -7.63
CA GLU A 61 15.45 8.50 -7.30
C GLU A 61 15.91 9.61 -8.28
N GLY A 62 14.95 10.43 -8.71
CA GLY A 62 15.15 11.47 -9.72
C GLY A 62 15.21 10.99 -11.17
N TRP A 63 14.81 9.75 -11.45
CA TRP A 63 14.48 9.30 -12.81
C TRP A 63 12.98 9.46 -13.05
N ASP A 64 12.58 9.80 -14.28
CA ASP A 64 11.16 9.96 -14.65
C ASP A 64 10.30 8.75 -14.28
N LEU A 65 10.89 7.55 -14.31
CA LEU A 65 10.22 6.32 -13.89
C LEU A 65 9.97 6.27 -12.38
N SER A 66 10.88 6.81 -11.55
CA SER A 66 10.65 6.95 -10.10
C SER A 66 9.42 7.81 -9.85
N ASP A 67 9.40 9.00 -10.46
CA ASP A 67 8.32 9.97 -10.31
C ASP A 67 6.97 9.40 -10.79
N GLU A 68 6.97 8.59 -11.86
CA GLU A 68 5.78 7.88 -12.33
C GLU A 68 5.25 6.91 -11.27
N TYR A 69 6.13 6.13 -10.63
CA TYR A 69 5.73 5.15 -9.63
C TYR A 69 5.35 5.79 -8.29
N ASP A 70 5.93 6.94 -7.93
CA ASP A 70 5.46 7.78 -6.83
C ASP A 70 4.01 8.22 -7.03
N GLU A 71 3.69 8.72 -8.22
CA GLU A 71 2.34 9.16 -8.52
C GLU A 71 1.35 7.97 -8.55
N LYS A 72 1.77 6.79 -9.01
CA LYS A 72 0.95 5.56 -8.92
C LYS A 72 0.70 5.15 -7.47
N ARG A 73 1.72 5.19 -6.58
CA ARG A 73 1.54 4.87 -5.16
C ARG A 73 0.59 5.85 -4.49
N LYS A 74 0.73 7.15 -4.79
CA LYS A 74 -0.18 8.18 -4.34
C LYS A 74 -1.62 7.94 -4.83
N GLN A 75 -1.81 7.61 -6.11
CA GLN A 75 -3.13 7.25 -6.64
C GLN A 75 -3.76 6.05 -5.93
N LEU A 76 -2.98 5.00 -5.66
CA LEU A 76 -3.48 3.83 -4.91
C LEU A 76 -3.86 4.22 -3.47
N ALA A 77 -3.03 4.99 -2.79
CA ALA A 77 -3.27 5.46 -1.45
C ALA A 77 -4.54 6.33 -1.35
N ASP A 78 -4.69 7.29 -2.27
CA ASP A 78 -5.89 8.14 -2.37
C ASP A 78 -7.15 7.31 -2.67
N PHE A 79 -7.03 6.30 -3.52
CA PHE A 79 -8.12 5.38 -3.80
C PHE A 79 -8.54 4.60 -2.55
N ILE A 80 -7.59 4.01 -1.81
CA ILE A 80 -7.89 3.28 -0.58
C ILE A 80 -8.52 4.20 0.47
N ASP A 81 -8.04 5.44 0.60
CA ASP A 81 -8.63 6.43 1.51
C ASP A 81 -10.06 6.80 1.10
N SER A 82 -10.36 6.85 -0.20
CA SER A 82 -11.73 7.06 -0.69
C SER A 82 -12.71 5.94 -0.33
N LEU A 83 -12.21 4.75 0.03
CA LEU A 83 -13.02 3.62 0.50
C LEU A 83 -13.43 3.74 1.98
N ALA A 84 -12.98 4.78 2.69
CA ALA A 84 -13.35 5.02 4.07
C ALA A 84 -14.88 5.11 4.25
N TYR A 85 -15.33 4.71 5.43
CA TYR A 85 -16.71 4.86 5.86
C TYR A 85 -17.06 6.33 6.11
N GLY A 86 -18.35 6.64 6.21
CA GLY A 86 -18.82 8.01 6.44
C GLY A 86 -18.37 8.63 7.76
N ASP A 87 -17.93 7.80 8.72
CA ASP A 87 -17.33 8.23 9.99
C ASP A 87 -15.80 8.41 9.91
N GLY A 88 -15.21 8.21 8.74
CA GLY A 88 -13.76 8.30 8.48
C GLY A 88 -12.98 7.04 8.86
N SER A 89 -13.60 6.00 9.42
CA SER A 89 -12.93 4.73 9.67
C SER A 89 -12.67 3.98 8.36
N ASN A 90 -11.63 3.14 8.31
CA ASN A 90 -11.32 2.35 7.12
C ASN A 90 -10.96 0.90 7.50
N CYS A 91 -11.70 -0.04 6.93
CA CYS A 91 -11.46 -1.48 7.06
C CYS A 91 -10.37 -1.98 6.10
N VAL A 92 -9.89 -1.12 5.19
CA VAL A 92 -8.71 -1.37 4.36
C VAL A 92 -7.63 -0.38 4.78
N GLN A 93 -6.52 -0.92 5.24
CA GLN A 93 -5.37 -0.17 5.75
C GLN A 93 -4.19 -0.44 4.85
N PHE A 94 -3.29 0.53 4.77
CA PHE A 94 -2.05 0.36 4.03
C PHE A 94 -0.86 1.00 4.70
N VAL A 95 0.32 0.57 4.28
CA VAL A 95 1.58 1.27 4.50
C VAL A 95 2.39 1.26 3.22
N ASP A 96 2.88 2.44 2.83
CA ASP A 96 3.93 2.65 1.86
C ASP A 96 5.25 2.74 2.62
N VAL A 97 6.15 1.80 2.34
CA VAL A 97 7.45 1.68 3.01
C VAL A 97 8.56 1.81 1.97
N GLY A 98 9.46 2.77 2.19
CA GLY A 98 10.72 2.88 1.49
C GLY A 98 11.83 2.14 2.23
N PHE A 99 12.67 1.41 1.49
CA PHE A 99 13.94 0.88 1.97
C PHE A 99 15.05 1.20 0.96
N ASP A 100 16.11 1.86 1.38
CA ASP A 100 17.11 2.40 0.45
C ASP A 100 18.49 1.72 0.50
N GLU A 101 19.35 2.09 -0.44
CA GLU A 101 20.74 1.60 -0.52
C GLU A 101 21.64 2.06 0.64
N CYS A 102 21.15 2.95 1.50
CA CYS A 102 21.80 3.42 2.73
C CYS A 102 21.31 2.67 3.99
N TYR A 103 20.49 1.64 3.82
CA TYR A 103 19.87 0.84 4.89
C TYR A 103 18.84 1.61 5.74
N GLU A 104 18.30 2.72 5.22
CA GLU A 104 17.24 3.46 5.89
C GLU A 104 15.88 2.88 5.50
N ALA A 105 14.94 2.87 6.46
CA ALA A 105 13.58 2.42 6.27
C ALA A 105 12.61 3.50 6.77
N GLU A 106 11.70 3.92 5.90
CA GLU A 106 10.78 5.03 6.18
C GLU A 106 9.35 4.66 5.80
N VAL A 107 8.38 5.19 6.53
CA VAL A 107 6.97 5.12 6.16
C VAL A 107 6.62 6.42 5.44
N ASP A 108 6.40 6.32 4.13
CA ASP A 108 6.09 7.47 3.29
C ASP A 108 4.63 7.89 3.46
N ARG A 109 3.73 6.90 3.55
CA ARG A 109 2.32 7.13 3.83
C ARG A 109 1.65 5.92 4.47
N THR A 110 0.72 6.20 5.37
CA THR A 110 -0.24 5.23 5.89
C THR A 110 -1.54 5.94 6.26
N ASN A 111 -2.66 5.23 6.17
CA ASN A 111 -3.96 5.73 6.62
C ASN A 111 -4.32 5.30 8.05
N LYS A 112 -3.40 4.60 8.73
CA LYS A 112 -3.56 4.16 10.11
C LYS A 112 -2.55 4.89 10.99
N LYS A 113 -3.03 5.69 11.94
CA LYS A 113 -2.15 6.32 12.93
C LYS A 113 -1.68 5.28 13.94
N ARG A 114 -0.41 5.37 14.34
CA ARG A 114 0.08 4.66 15.51
C ARG A 114 -0.71 5.18 16.73
N PRO A 115 -1.26 4.30 17.60
CA PRO A 115 -1.80 4.73 18.88
C PRO A 115 -0.73 5.49 19.67
N GLU A 116 -1.09 6.56 20.38
CA GLU A 116 -0.17 7.16 21.34
C GLU A 116 0.17 6.09 22.40
N GLU A 117 1.46 5.90 22.67
CA GLU A 117 1.92 5.05 23.76
C GLU A 117 1.65 5.80 25.07
N ASP A 118 0.72 5.30 25.90
CA ASP A 118 0.46 5.80 27.26
C ASP A 118 1.68 5.63 28.18
#